data_AF-A0A4R0XGG2-F1
#
_entry.id   AF-A0A4R0XGG2-F1
#
_cell.length_a   1.000
_cell.length_b   1.000
_cell.length_c   1.000
_cell.angle_alpha   90.00
_cell.angle_beta   90.00
_cell.angle_gamma   90.00
#
_symmetry.space_group_name_H-M   'P 1'
#
loop_
_entity.id
_entity.type
_entity.pdbx_description
1 polymer ?
#
loop_
_entity_poly.entity_id
_entity_poly.type
_entity_poly.pdbx_seq_one_letter_code
_entity_poly.pdbx_strand_id
1 'polypeptide(L)' 'MDKETARQIASAAHHAAQAIVRARVDLPVPRRDQLYNRIYLGLLEDSAGQGNLAELLAALARP' A
#
# COMPACT_ATOMS: atom_id res chain seq x y z
N MET A 1 -7.88 -13.23 -7.14
CA MET A 1 -8.27 -12.33 -6.03
C MET A 1 -9.65 -11.75 -6.28
N ASP A 2 -10.52 -11.74 -5.27
CA ASP A 2 -11.78 -11.01 -5.30
C ASP A 2 -11.59 -9.53 -4.86
N LYS A 3 -12.59 -8.69 -5.14
CA LYS A 3 -12.52 -7.24 -4.90
C LYS A 3 -12.48 -6.89 -3.41
N GLU A 4 -13.13 -7.68 -2.56
CA GLU A 4 -13.18 -7.41 -1.12
C GLU A 4 -11.82 -7.71 -0.49
N THR A 5 -11.21 -8.85 -0.82
CA THR A 5 -9.84 -9.18 -0.42
C THR A 5 -8.85 -8.11 -0.91
N ALA A 6 -8.96 -7.67 -2.16
CA ALA A 6 -8.09 -6.63 -2.70
C ALA A 6 -8.22 -5.28 -1.94
N ARG A 7 -9.45 -4.91 -1.56
CA ARG A 7 -9.72 -3.70 -0.74
C ARG A 7 -9.17 -3.83 0.66
N GLN A 8 -9.30 -5.00 1.29
CA GLN A 8 -8.78 -5.24 2.63
C GLN A 8 -7.25 -5.13 2.65
N ILE A 9 -6.58 -5.73 1.66
CA ILE A 9 -5.12 -5.61 1.49
C ILE A 9 -4.72 -4.14 1.30
N ALA A 10 -5.38 -3.42 0.39
CA ALA A 10 -5.07 -2.01 0.12
C ALA A 10 -5.30 -1.12 1.35
N SER A 11 -6.40 -1.35 2.09
CA SER A 11 -6.71 -0.61 3.31
C SER A 11 -5.67 -0.86 4.41
N ALA A 12 -5.32 -2.13 4.64
CA ALA A 12 -4.30 -2.50 5.62
C ALA A 12 -2.93 -1.89 5.27
N ALA A 13 -2.51 -1.99 4.00
CA ALA A 13 -1.27 -1.40 3.51
C ALA A 13 -1.27 0.12 3.68
N HIS A 14 -2.41 0.79 3.39
CA HIS A 14 -2.55 2.23 3.56
C HIS A 14 -2.37 2.64 5.02
N HIS A 15 -3.08 1.99 5.95
CA HIS A 15 -3.01 2.32 7.37
C HIS A 15 -1.61 2.09 7.95
N ALA A 16 -0.96 0.99 7.59
CA ALA A 16 0.41 0.70 8.02
C ALA A 16 1.41 1.72 7.47
N ALA A 17 1.36 2.02 6.16
CA ALA A 17 2.22 3.02 5.53
C ALA A 17 2.01 4.40 6.17
N GLN A 18 0.77 4.79 6.42
CA GLN A 18 0.44 6.07 7.05
C GLN A 18 0.95 6.15 8.50
N ALA A 19 0.82 5.08 9.29
CA ALA A 19 1.33 5.03 10.65
C ALA A 19 2.87 5.21 10.69
N ILE A 20 3.59 4.51 9.80
CA ILE A 20 5.05 4.60 9.71
C ILE A 20 5.48 6.01 9.30
N VAL A 21 4.86 6.59 8.28
CA VAL A 21 5.21 7.94 7.81
C VAL A 21 4.88 9.02 8.83
N ARG A 22 3.77 8.90 9.57
CA ARG A 22 3.42 9.82 10.66
C ARG A 22 4.44 9.81 11.80
N ALA A 23 5.09 8.66 12.05
CA ALA A 23 6.17 8.57 13.03
C ALA A 23 7.46 9.28 12.57
N ARG A 24 7.62 9.55 11.26
CA ARG A 24 8.79 10.24 10.68
C ARG A 24 8.63 11.75 10.66
N VAL A 25 8.48 12.33 11.85
CA VAL A 25 8.41 13.79 12.06
C VAL A 25 9.71 14.50 11.68
N ASP A 26 10.83 13.76 11.61
CA ASP A 26 12.15 14.21 11.19
C ASP A 26 12.24 14.57 9.70
N LEU A 27 11.34 14.04 8.87
CA LEU A 27 11.38 14.24 7.43
C LEU A 27 10.53 15.46 7.00
N PRO A 28 10.96 16.22 5.97
CA PRO A 28 10.09 17.20 5.32
C PRO A 28 8.96 16.49 4.55
N VAL A 29 7.82 17.18 4.34
CA VAL A 29 6.61 16.62 3.71
C VAL A 29 6.89 15.88 2.39
N PRO A 30 7.66 16.44 1.43
CA PRO A 30 7.92 15.74 0.17
C PRO A 30 8.64 14.39 0.36
N ARG A 31 9.50 14.29 1.39
CA ARG A 31 10.18 13.02 1.71
C ARG A 31 9.26 12.04 2.44
N ARG A 32 8.29 12.53 3.22
CA ARG A 32 7.23 11.71 3.82
C ARG A 32 6.33 11.10 2.75
N ASP A 33 5.98 11.86 1.71
CA ASP A 33 5.15 11.37 0.61
C ASP A 33 5.89 10.30 -0.22
N GLN A 34 7.18 10.54 -0.51
CA GLN A 34 8.03 9.54 -1.16
C GLN A 34 8.16 8.27 -0.33
N LEU A 35 8.35 8.42 0.99
CA LEU A 35 8.42 7.28 1.91
C LEU A 35 7.09 6.51 1.97
N TYR A 36 5.97 7.23 1.99
CA TYR A 36 4.63 6.64 1.98
C TYR A 36 4.45 5.77 0.74
N ASN A 37 4.74 6.31 -0.45
CA ASN A 37 4.58 5.56 -1.70
C ASN A 37 5.43 4.29 -1.73
N ARG A 38 6.68 4.38 -1.25
CA ARG A 38 7.58 3.23 -1.21
C ARG A 38 7.11 2.14 -0.25
N ILE A 39 6.69 2.52 0.95
CA ILE A 39 6.20 1.57 1.95
C ILE A 39 4.88 0.95 1.49
N TYR A 40 3.95 1.78 1.01
CA TYR A 40 2.65 1.33 0.53
C TYR A 40 2.79 0.30 -0.59
N LEU A 41 3.64 0.58 -1.59
CA LEU A 41 3.89 -0.35 -2.68
C LEU A 41 4.52 -1.67 -2.18
N GLY A 42 5.53 -1.59 -1.30
CA GLY A 42 6.15 -2.79 -0.73
C GLY A 42 5.18 -3.64 0.09
N LEU A 43 4.27 -3.00 0.85
CA LEU A 43 3.23 -3.71 1.60
C LEU A 43 2.20 -4.39 0.70
N LEU A 44 1.84 -3.76 -0.42
CA LEU A 44 0.96 -4.38 -1.42
C LEU A 44 1.63 -5.58 -2.09
N GLU A 45 2.91 -5.48 -2.45
CA GLU A 45 3.68 -6.58 -3.03
C GLU A 45 3.82 -7.76 -2.07
N ASP A 46 4.11 -7.48 -0.80
CA ASP A 46 4.23 -8.49 0.26
C ASP A 46 2.87 -9.16 0.53
N SER A 47 1.81 -8.37 0.70
CA SER A 47 0.48 -8.88 1.05
C SER A 47 -0.23 -9.61 -0.10
N ALA A 48 0.02 -9.21 -1.36
CA ALA A 48 -0.51 -9.92 -2.52
C ALA A 48 0.25 -11.22 -2.83
N GLY A 49 1.48 -11.34 -2.33
CA GLY A 49 2.42 -12.38 -2.70
C GLY A 49 3.21 -12.05 -3.98
N GLN A 50 4.42 -12.62 -4.09
CA GLN A 50 5.30 -12.40 -5.25
C GLN A 50 4.57 -12.69 -6.57
N GLY A 51 4.55 -11.69 -7.46
CA GLY A 51 3.93 -11.81 -8.79
C GLY A 51 2.42 -11.53 -8.84
N ASN A 52 1.75 -11.31 -7.70
CA ASN A 52 0.31 -11.13 -7.66
C ASN A 52 -0.15 -9.66 -7.51
N LEU A 53 0.78 -8.70 -7.51
CA LEU A 53 0.45 -7.28 -7.48
C LEU A 53 -0.45 -6.88 -8.66
N ALA A 54 -0.19 -7.41 -9.86
CA ALA A 54 -1.01 -7.14 -11.03
C ALA A 54 -2.45 -7.65 -10.85
N GLU A 55 -2.63 -8.81 -10.23
CA GLU A 55 -3.96 -9.36 -9.93
C GLU A 55 -4.69 -8.49 -8.89
N LEU A 56 -3.99 -8.03 -7.86
CA LEU A 56 -4.52 -7.09 -6.87
C LEU A 56 -4.99 -5.79 -7.53
N LEU A 57 -4.14 -5.18 -8.36
CA LEU A 57 -4.46 -3.93 -9.06
C LEU A 57 -5.65 -4.13 -10.02
N ALA A 58 -5.68 -5.25 -10.73
CA ALA A 58 -6.80 -5.60 -11.61
C ALA A 58 -8.10 -5.80 -10.83
N ALA A 59 -8.07 -6.39 -9.64
CA ALA A 59 -9.25 -6.56 -8.79
C ALA A 59 -9.78 -5.21 -8.28
N LEU A 60 -8.90 -4.27 -7.93
CA LEU A 60 -9.28 -2.92 -7.48
C LEU A 60 -9.86 -2.05 -8.59
N ALA A 61 -9.40 -2.21 -9.83
CA ALA A 61 -9.85 -1.44 -10.98
C ALA A 61 -11.23 -1.84 -11.51
N ARG A 62 -11.80 -2.95 -11.03
CA ARG A 62 -13.14 -3.41 -11.44
C ARG A 62 -14.21 -2.43 -10.93
N PRO A 63 -15.22 -2.08 -11.76
CA PRO A 63 -16.33 -1.22 -11.35
C PRO A 63 -17.06 -1.76 -10.10
#